data_AF-A0A7W0Y3A7-F1
#
_entry.id   AF-A0A7W0Y3A7-F1
#
_cell.length_a   1.000
_cell.length_b   1.000
_cell.length_c   1.000
_cell.angle_alpha   90.00
_cell.angle_beta   90.00
_cell.angle_gamma   90.00
#
_symmetry.space_group_name_H-M   'P 1'
#
loop_
_entity.id
_entity.type
_entity.pdbx_description
1 polymer ?
#
loop_
_entity_poly.entity_id
_entity_poly.type
_entity_poly.pdbx_seq_one_letter_code
_entity_poly.pdbx_strand_id
1 'polypeptide(L)'
;MSYGSPTWADLVHQIRIDPDSDEPRLVAADYLSDRGDPRGEYIVRACQSARCDRELEHRAHFDAWRAPLTALGAMPFSAPPADPVSMAYRHDYRRGFVDAVAFWAGGAANFSEACRLEPIVALEVNNIQRAADTLARAPELAQIRTLQFGYDTDGIAPVLASPLLGALRELGVSATTSFTPMLAEALGRGAARPARLQGKLDLATVQTFVERDVLRDLTVFDHGYVDDQLLVVLAAAPLTELRTLTLWAPALITGSGLLALGPRLARLEALTITSLAGDTYLLDRSVIDALTTCITGGALRDLVLGGFSEHDLIALVESPVLAGVERLRLGRGFTVEVGRALARSPYRSRLRSLAIHHEVADFPLDGVRITRFGAKDK
;
A
#
# COMPACT_ATOMS: atom_id res chain seq x y z
N MET A 1 20.79 39.77 20.30
CA MET A 1 19.97 38.64 20.78
C MET A 1 20.67 37.38 20.32
N SER A 2 21.18 36.57 21.24
CA SER A 2 21.78 35.27 20.89
C SER A 2 20.62 34.32 20.61
N TYR A 3 20.43 33.92 19.35
CA TYR A 3 19.52 32.81 19.05
C TYR A 3 20.13 31.56 19.69
N GLY A 4 19.45 30.98 20.67
CA GLY A 4 19.89 29.72 21.28
C GLY A 4 20.03 28.65 20.20
N SER A 5 21.08 27.82 20.28
CA SER A 5 21.25 26.70 19.37
C SER A 5 20.01 25.79 19.41
N PRO A 6 19.51 25.30 18.27
CA PRO A 6 18.32 24.46 18.24
C PRO A 6 18.56 23.18 19.04
N THR A 7 17.53 22.71 19.74
CA THR A 7 17.55 21.39 20.37
C THR A 7 17.31 20.30 19.34
N TRP A 8 17.62 19.04 19.68
CA TRP A 8 17.28 17.91 18.82
C TRP A 8 15.78 17.84 18.49
N ALA A 9 14.91 18.10 19.48
CA ALA A 9 13.47 18.09 19.28
C ALA A 9 13.00 19.18 18.29
N ASP A 10 13.66 20.34 18.29
CA ASP A 10 13.38 21.41 17.32
C ASP A 10 13.75 20.98 15.90
N LEU A 11 14.91 20.34 15.74
CA LEU A 11 15.38 19.81 14.46
C LEU A 11 14.45 18.72 13.92
N VAL A 12 14.07 17.75 14.77
CA VAL A 12 13.10 16.71 14.41
C VAL A 12 11.74 17.31 14.05
N HIS A 13 11.28 18.35 14.76
CA HIS A 13 10.05 19.04 14.42
C HIS A 13 10.10 19.70 13.03
N GLN A 14 11.20 20.38 12.70
CA GLN A 14 11.40 20.98 11.37
C GLN A 14 11.38 19.92 10.26
N ILE A 15 12.04 18.78 10.48
CA ILE A 15 12.03 17.66 9.53
C ILE A 15 10.61 17.11 9.33
N ARG A 16 9.75 17.12 10.35
CA ARG A 16 8.36 16.64 10.22
C ARG A 16 7.45 17.61 9.47
N ILE A 17 7.72 18.92 9.52
CA ILE A 17 6.95 19.93 8.76
C ILE A 17 7.14 19.68 7.25
N ASP A 18 8.37 19.41 6.82
CA ASP A 18 8.69 19.06 5.45
C ASP A 18 9.59 17.80 5.39
N PRO A 19 8.98 16.59 5.42
CA PRO A 19 9.72 15.34 5.42
C PRO A 19 10.37 15.03 4.07
N ASP A 20 10.20 15.86 3.05
CA ASP A 20 10.85 15.69 1.75
C ASP A 20 12.01 16.68 1.53
N SER A 21 12.16 17.70 2.40
CA SER A 21 13.26 18.67 2.35
C SER A 21 14.56 18.12 2.94
N ASP A 22 15.66 18.27 2.21
CA ASP A 22 17.00 17.91 2.69
C ASP A 22 17.61 18.96 3.62
N GLU A 23 17.17 20.23 3.53
CA GLU A 23 17.74 21.32 4.32
C GLU A 23 17.70 21.09 5.84
N PRO A 24 16.55 20.83 6.48
CA PRO A 24 16.53 20.60 7.94
C PRO A 24 17.25 19.30 8.35
N ARG A 25 17.39 18.34 7.42
CA ARG A 25 18.13 17.09 7.65
C ARG A 25 19.63 17.33 7.67
N LEU A 26 20.15 18.16 6.76
CA LEU A 26 21.56 18.52 6.75
C LEU A 26 21.95 19.33 8.00
N VAL A 27 21.07 20.22 8.48
CA VAL A 27 21.29 20.90 9.77
C VAL A 27 21.31 19.90 10.93
N ALA A 28 20.41 18.91 10.94
CA ALA A 28 20.44 17.84 11.93
C ALA A 28 21.69 16.97 11.83
N ALA A 29 22.19 16.75 10.61
CA ALA A 29 23.42 16.01 10.36
C ALA A 29 24.65 16.73 10.94
N ASP A 30 24.75 18.05 10.76
CA ASP A 30 25.80 18.86 11.36
C ASP A 30 25.72 18.81 12.89
N TYR A 31 24.51 18.95 13.46
CA TYR A 31 24.27 18.84 14.91
C TYR A 31 24.76 17.51 15.51
N LEU A 32 24.56 16.41 14.79
CA LEU A 32 25.00 15.06 15.19
C LEU A 32 26.51 14.88 15.00
N SER A 33 27.06 15.39 13.90
CA SER A 33 28.49 15.31 13.59
C SER A 33 29.34 16.07 14.63
N ASP A 34 28.89 17.25 15.05
CA ASP A 34 29.53 18.04 16.11
C ASP A 34 29.61 17.31 17.46
N ARG A 35 28.78 16.29 17.66
CA ARG A 35 28.73 15.43 18.86
C ARG A 35 29.42 14.09 18.67
N GLY A 36 30.03 13.86 17.51
CA GLY A 36 30.68 12.60 17.16
C GLY A 36 29.70 11.44 16.91
N ASP A 37 28.43 11.73 16.62
CA ASP A 37 27.47 10.69 16.25
C ASP A 37 27.63 10.35 14.75
N PRO A 38 27.98 9.09 14.41
CA PRO A 38 28.18 8.66 13.02
C PRO A 38 26.93 8.79 12.14
N ARG A 39 25.75 8.99 12.74
CA ARG A 39 24.50 9.23 12.02
C ARG A 39 24.52 10.51 11.21
N GLY A 40 25.27 11.53 11.64
CA GLY A 40 25.41 12.78 10.90
C GLY A 40 25.96 12.54 9.49
N GLU A 41 27.08 11.83 9.38
CA GLU A 41 27.68 11.46 8.10
C GLU A 41 26.72 10.63 7.23
N TYR A 42 25.97 9.70 7.84
CA TYR A 42 24.97 8.91 7.14
C TYR A 42 23.86 9.77 6.53
N ILE A 43 23.32 10.74 7.27
CA ILE A 43 22.28 11.65 6.78
C ILE A 43 22.79 12.45 5.58
N VAL A 44 23.99 13.04 5.66
CA VAL A 44 24.59 13.81 4.55
C VAL A 44 24.64 12.96 3.27
N ARG A 45 25.17 11.74 3.38
CA ARG A 45 25.29 10.81 2.25
C ARG A 45 23.91 10.42 1.70
N ALA A 46 22.95 10.16 2.58
CA ALA A 46 21.60 9.75 2.18
C ALA A 46 20.80 10.87 1.50
N CYS A 47 21.05 12.13 1.86
CA CYS A 47 20.49 13.30 1.15
C CYS A 47 21.15 13.51 -0.23
N GLN A 48 22.45 13.27 -0.35
CA GLN A 48 23.18 13.46 -1.62
C GLN A 48 22.92 12.36 -2.65
N SER A 49 22.70 11.12 -2.21
CA SER A 49 22.49 9.99 -3.10
C SER A 49 21.01 9.75 -3.34
N ALA A 50 20.49 10.16 -4.49
CA ALA A 50 19.07 10.04 -4.86
C ALA A 50 18.48 8.60 -4.76
N ARG A 51 19.34 7.57 -4.66
CA ARG A 51 19.13 6.20 -4.14
C ARG A 51 20.51 5.54 -4.15
N CYS A 52 20.94 4.87 -3.07
CA CYS A 52 22.18 4.08 -3.10
C CYS A 52 21.95 2.71 -2.50
N ASP A 53 22.47 1.67 -3.16
CA ASP A 53 22.57 0.30 -2.63
C ASP A 53 23.49 0.20 -1.39
N ARG A 54 24.09 1.32 -0.96
CA ARG A 54 24.97 1.47 0.21
C ARG A 54 24.26 1.58 1.56
N GLU A 55 22.93 1.53 1.62
CA GLU A 55 22.21 1.33 2.90
C GLU A 55 22.73 0.11 3.69
N LEU A 56 23.34 -0.87 3.00
CA LEU A 56 23.96 -2.04 3.60
C LEU A 56 25.19 -1.70 4.47
N GLU A 57 26.00 -0.68 4.11
CA GLU A 57 27.26 -0.36 4.79
C GLU A 57 27.04 0.15 6.23
N HIS A 58 25.91 0.82 6.48
CA HIS A 58 25.60 1.41 7.79
C HIS A 58 24.65 0.56 8.65
N ARG A 59 24.24 -0.63 8.18
CA ARG A 59 23.32 -1.52 8.94
C ARG A 59 23.82 -1.83 10.35
N ALA A 60 25.13 -1.93 10.55
CA ALA A 60 25.73 -2.20 11.85
C ALA A 60 25.37 -1.14 12.91
N HIS A 61 25.01 0.09 12.50
CA HIS A 61 24.65 1.19 13.41
C HIS A 61 23.15 1.32 13.65
N PHE A 62 22.30 0.69 12.84
CA PHE A 62 20.84 0.89 12.92
C PHE A 62 20.24 0.42 14.24
N ASP A 63 20.82 -0.60 14.87
CA ASP A 63 20.37 -1.07 16.19
C ASP A 63 20.64 -0.04 17.28
N ALA A 64 21.81 0.62 17.24
CA ALA A 64 22.14 1.68 18.19
C ALA A 64 21.22 2.89 18.03
N TRP A 65 20.92 3.29 16.78
CA TRP A 65 20.02 4.41 16.50
C TRP A 65 18.55 4.10 16.83
N ARG A 66 18.11 2.83 16.74
CA ARG A 66 16.76 2.40 17.14
C ARG A 66 16.59 2.18 18.64
N ALA A 67 17.67 1.93 19.37
CA ALA A 67 17.59 1.56 20.79
C ALA A 67 16.72 2.51 21.64
N PRO A 68 16.76 3.85 21.45
CA PRO A 68 15.86 4.77 22.15
C PRO A 68 14.37 4.53 21.85
N LEU A 69 14.02 4.27 20.58
CA LEU A 69 12.64 3.94 20.19
C LEU A 69 12.21 2.58 20.76
N THR A 70 13.09 1.59 20.72
CA THR A 70 12.82 0.26 21.29
C THR A 70 12.56 0.35 22.80
N ALA A 71 13.28 1.22 23.51
CA ALA A 71 13.04 1.47 24.93
C ALA A 71 11.65 2.08 25.21
N LEU A 72 11.04 2.77 24.23
CA LEU A 72 9.66 3.28 24.29
C LEU A 72 8.62 2.24 23.87
N GLY A 73 9.03 1.02 23.50
CA GLY A 73 8.15 -0.02 22.97
C GLY A 73 7.80 0.16 21.49
N ALA A 74 8.48 1.06 20.77
CA ALA A 74 8.38 1.13 19.32
C ALA A 74 9.22 0.02 18.68
N MET A 75 8.66 -0.58 17.64
CA MET A 75 9.29 -1.60 16.82
C MET A 75 9.34 -1.14 15.36
N PRO A 76 10.16 -1.79 14.52
CA PRO A 76 10.15 -1.55 13.08
C PRO A 76 8.74 -1.77 12.51
N PHE A 77 8.33 -0.93 11.57
CA PHE A 77 7.03 -1.00 10.93
C PHE A 77 6.93 -2.31 10.15
N SER A 78 5.90 -3.10 10.42
CA SER A 78 5.69 -4.35 9.69
C SER A 78 5.05 -4.01 8.36
N ALA A 79 5.87 -3.70 7.34
CA ALA A 79 5.33 -3.50 6.00
C ALA A 79 4.50 -4.74 5.60
N PRO A 80 3.28 -4.58 5.05
CA PRO A 80 2.48 -5.71 4.66
C PRO A 80 3.24 -6.55 3.62
N PRO A 81 3.18 -7.89 3.70
CA PRO A 81 3.85 -8.79 2.76
C PRO A 81 3.08 -8.84 1.43
N ALA A 82 2.98 -7.73 0.71
CA ALA A 82 2.23 -7.67 -0.54
C ALA A 82 3.09 -7.90 -1.79
N ASP A 83 4.42 -7.84 -1.69
CA ASP A 83 5.32 -8.24 -2.78
C ASP A 83 6.66 -8.74 -2.22
N PRO A 84 7.07 -10.00 -2.49
CA PRO A 84 8.40 -10.51 -2.14
C PRO A 84 9.54 -9.65 -2.71
N VAL A 85 9.29 -8.88 -3.78
CA VAL A 85 10.26 -7.95 -4.39
C VAL A 85 10.24 -6.57 -3.71
N SER A 86 9.19 -6.23 -2.96
CA SER A 86 9.08 -4.99 -2.17
C SER A 86 9.31 -5.19 -0.67
N MET A 87 9.66 -6.41 -0.24
CA MET A 87 9.98 -6.82 1.14
C MET A 87 11.24 -6.16 1.74
N ALA A 88 11.95 -5.33 1.00
CA ALA A 88 13.10 -4.62 1.54
C ALA A 88 12.62 -3.37 2.32
N TYR A 89 12.30 -3.51 3.61
CA TYR A 89 12.58 -2.59 4.73
C TYR A 89 12.43 -1.04 4.53
N ARG A 90 11.73 -0.59 3.50
CA ARG A 90 11.90 0.77 2.93
C ARG A 90 11.22 1.88 3.71
N HIS A 91 10.51 1.55 4.78
CA HIS A 91 9.75 2.52 5.55
C HIS A 91 10.33 2.78 6.94
N ASP A 92 11.33 2.01 7.40
CA ASP A 92 11.86 2.22 8.75
C ASP A 92 13.04 3.19 8.80
N TYR A 93 13.73 3.42 7.68
CA TYR A 93 14.85 4.34 7.62
C TYR A 93 14.85 5.13 6.31
N ARG A 94 14.44 6.40 6.39
CA ARG A 94 14.45 7.32 5.25
C ARG A 94 15.39 8.48 5.50
N ARG A 95 16.39 8.63 4.62
CA ARG A 95 17.38 9.71 4.67
C ARG A 95 18.04 9.89 6.05
N GLY A 96 18.34 8.77 6.71
CA GLY A 96 18.98 8.77 8.03
C GLY A 96 18.04 8.85 9.23
N PHE A 97 16.73 8.77 9.02
CA PHE A 97 15.73 8.88 10.08
C PHE A 97 14.75 7.73 10.12
N VAL A 98 14.28 7.40 11.33
CA VAL A 98 13.16 6.47 11.48
C VAL A 98 11.87 7.23 11.26
N ASP A 99 11.25 7.05 10.09
CA ASP A 99 10.02 7.75 9.72
C ASP A 99 8.76 6.87 9.82
N ALA A 100 8.92 5.57 10.08
CA ALA A 100 7.84 4.65 10.44
C ALA A 100 8.12 3.88 11.72
N VAL A 101 7.09 3.71 12.56
CA VAL A 101 7.16 2.87 13.77
C VAL A 101 5.89 2.04 13.94
N ALA A 102 6.04 0.87 14.55
CA ALA A 102 4.94 0.06 15.05
C ALA A 102 4.92 0.05 16.57
N PHE A 103 3.74 0.14 17.17
CA PHE A 103 3.54 -0.09 18.60
C PHE A 103 2.63 -1.29 18.84
N TRP A 104 2.93 -2.00 19.93
CA TRP A 104 2.12 -3.12 20.40
C TRP A 104 1.55 -2.82 21.78
N ALA A 105 0.29 -3.19 21.97
CA ALA A 105 -0.42 -3.01 23.23
C ALA A 105 -0.39 -1.53 23.69
N GLY A 106 -0.10 -1.28 24.97
CA GLY A 106 -0.06 0.06 25.53
C GLY A 106 1.10 0.95 25.04
N GLY A 107 2.04 0.43 24.23
CA GLY A 107 3.23 1.17 23.80
C GLY A 107 2.90 2.46 23.03
N ALA A 108 1.77 2.50 22.32
CA ALA A 108 1.33 3.68 21.57
C ALA A 108 1.07 4.91 22.48
N ALA A 109 0.96 4.74 23.80
CA ALA A 109 0.93 5.86 24.74
C ALA A 109 2.24 6.69 24.74
N ASN A 110 3.35 6.11 24.26
CA ASN A 110 4.65 6.77 24.14
C ASN A 110 4.86 7.44 22.77
N PHE A 111 3.84 7.49 21.91
CA PHE A 111 3.97 8.00 20.54
C PHE A 111 4.52 9.43 20.48
N SER A 112 4.04 10.35 21.34
CA SER A 112 4.56 11.72 21.37
C SER A 112 6.05 11.76 21.73
N GLU A 113 6.53 10.90 22.64
CA GLU A 113 7.95 10.84 22.98
C GLU A 113 8.79 10.28 21.83
N ALA A 114 8.28 9.26 21.11
CA ALA A 114 8.92 8.75 19.91
C ALA A 114 9.07 9.84 18.84
N CYS A 115 8.04 10.69 18.66
CA CYS A 115 8.06 11.83 17.73
C CYS A 115 9.00 12.98 18.14
N ARG A 116 9.51 12.99 19.38
CA ARG A 116 10.57 13.93 19.80
C ARG A 116 11.95 13.41 19.45
N LEU A 117 12.09 12.09 19.33
CA LEU A 117 13.34 11.43 18.97
C LEU A 117 13.50 11.33 17.46
N GLU A 118 12.40 11.10 16.73
CA GLU A 118 12.43 10.75 15.31
C GLU A 118 11.28 11.44 14.53
N PRO A 119 11.48 11.76 13.23
CA PRO A 119 10.49 12.43 12.40
C PRO A 119 9.44 11.45 11.84
N ILE A 120 8.68 10.82 12.74
CA ILE A 120 7.71 9.78 12.40
C ILE A 120 6.55 10.35 11.59
N VAL A 121 6.27 9.76 10.43
CA VAL A 121 5.14 10.07 9.54
C VAL A 121 4.27 8.86 9.23
N ALA A 122 4.72 7.65 9.58
CA ALA A 122 3.98 6.41 9.44
C ALA A 122 3.86 5.68 10.80
N LEU A 123 2.66 5.27 11.14
CA LEU A 123 2.35 4.68 12.44
C LEU A 123 1.54 3.39 12.26
N GLU A 124 2.05 2.29 12.78
CA GLU A 124 1.30 1.05 12.94
C GLU A 124 0.94 0.86 14.41
N VAL A 125 -0.32 0.55 14.71
CA VAL A 125 -0.77 0.29 16.08
C VAL A 125 -1.46 -1.06 16.16
N ASN A 126 -0.96 -1.92 17.05
CA ASN A 126 -1.54 -3.22 17.40
C ASN A 126 -2.12 -3.14 18.81
N ASN A 127 -3.35 -3.66 19.00
CA ASN A 127 -4.04 -3.66 20.31
C ASN A 127 -4.16 -2.24 20.92
N ILE A 128 -4.86 -1.34 20.24
CA ILE A 128 -4.88 0.09 20.56
C ILE A 128 -5.67 0.46 21.84
N GLN A 129 -6.47 -0.45 22.39
CA GLN A 129 -7.52 -0.16 23.38
C GLN A 129 -7.03 0.71 24.53
N ARG A 130 -5.80 0.46 25.00
CA ARG A 130 -5.20 1.18 26.15
C ARG A 130 -4.63 2.56 25.82
N ALA A 131 -4.37 2.82 24.54
CA ALA A 131 -3.71 4.04 24.07
C ALA A 131 -4.60 4.90 23.16
N ALA A 132 -5.78 4.42 22.77
CA ALA A 132 -6.69 5.09 21.83
C ALA A 132 -6.96 6.55 22.19
N ASP A 133 -7.37 6.83 23.42
CA ASP A 133 -7.70 8.19 23.87
C ASP A 133 -6.48 9.12 23.91
N THR A 134 -5.34 8.59 24.37
CA THR A 134 -4.08 9.34 24.41
C THR A 134 -3.63 9.66 22.99
N LEU A 135 -3.63 8.66 22.10
CA LEU A 135 -3.20 8.82 20.72
C LEU A 135 -4.12 9.77 19.96
N ALA A 136 -5.44 9.66 20.12
CA ALA A 136 -6.42 10.51 19.44
C ALA A 136 -6.24 12.02 19.73
N ARG A 137 -5.61 12.37 20.87
CA ARG A 137 -5.32 13.74 21.30
C ARG A 137 -3.88 14.16 21.05
N ALA A 138 -3.01 13.25 20.59
CA ALA A 138 -1.61 13.53 20.35
C ALA A 138 -1.49 14.51 19.15
N PRO A 139 -0.97 15.74 19.35
CA PRO A 139 -0.86 16.73 18.28
C PRO A 139 -0.01 16.23 17.11
N GLU A 140 0.90 15.28 17.35
CA GLU A 140 1.73 14.67 16.32
C GLU A 140 0.95 13.87 15.27
N LEU A 141 -0.32 13.49 15.54
CA LEU A 141 -1.20 12.90 14.53
C LEU A 141 -1.41 13.83 13.32
N ALA A 142 -1.24 15.15 13.50
CA ALA A 142 -1.27 16.14 12.41
C ALA A 142 -0.27 15.89 11.28
N GLN A 143 0.75 15.06 11.53
CA GLN A 143 1.84 14.80 10.60
C GLN A 143 1.82 13.36 10.06
N ILE A 144 0.94 12.50 10.59
CA ILE A 144 0.85 11.12 10.16
C ILE A 144 0.21 11.04 8.78
N ARG A 145 0.97 10.49 7.83
CA ARG A 145 0.60 10.26 6.43
C ARG A 145 0.12 8.82 6.21
N THR A 146 0.66 7.86 6.95
CA THR A 146 0.27 6.45 6.87
C THR A 146 -0.11 5.95 8.26
N LEU A 147 -1.33 5.44 8.39
CA LEU A 147 -1.83 4.85 9.63
C LEU A 147 -2.29 3.43 9.35
N GLN A 148 -1.69 2.46 10.04
CA GLN A 148 -2.07 1.07 9.96
C GLN A 148 -2.54 0.58 11.33
N PHE A 149 -3.67 -0.13 11.34
CA PHE A 149 -4.12 -0.86 12.51
C PHE A 149 -3.93 -2.34 12.26
N GLY A 150 -3.13 -2.97 13.12
CA GLY A 150 -2.86 -4.40 13.02
C GLY A 150 -3.98 -5.23 13.65
N TYR A 151 -3.61 -6.12 14.59
CA TYR A 151 -4.56 -6.98 15.28
C TYR A 151 -5.38 -6.20 16.33
N ASP A 152 -6.63 -6.62 16.49
CA ASP A 152 -7.59 -6.12 17.48
C ASP A 152 -7.81 -4.59 17.41
N THR A 153 -8.78 -4.19 16.59
CA THR A 153 -9.11 -2.78 16.34
C THR A 153 -10.17 -2.24 17.30
N ASP A 154 -10.47 -2.92 18.39
CA ASP A 154 -11.37 -2.37 19.39
C ASP A 154 -10.79 -1.04 19.91
N GLY A 155 -11.60 0.02 19.89
CA GLY A 155 -11.17 1.35 20.30
C GLY A 155 -10.36 2.14 19.26
N ILE A 156 -10.30 1.77 17.96
CA ILE A 156 -9.68 2.65 16.95
C ILE A 156 -10.56 3.88 16.61
N ALA A 157 -11.87 3.84 16.92
CA ALA A 157 -12.82 4.89 16.53
C ALA A 157 -12.45 6.29 17.05
N PRO A 158 -12.04 6.50 18.31
CA PRO A 158 -11.54 7.81 18.78
C PRO A 158 -10.38 8.37 17.94
N VAL A 159 -9.46 7.50 17.50
CA VAL A 159 -8.31 7.91 16.69
C VAL A 159 -8.77 8.33 15.29
N LEU A 160 -9.60 7.52 14.63
CA LEU A 160 -10.14 7.86 13.30
C LEU A 160 -11.04 9.10 13.30
N ALA A 161 -11.72 9.37 14.42
CA ALA A 161 -12.52 10.58 14.60
C ALA A 161 -11.68 11.82 14.94
N SER A 162 -10.37 11.67 15.15
CA SER A 162 -9.51 12.80 15.53
C SER A 162 -9.46 13.84 14.41
N PRO A 163 -9.68 15.13 14.71
CA PRO A 163 -9.54 16.21 13.73
C PRO A 163 -8.08 16.42 13.30
N LEU A 164 -7.13 15.79 14.00
CA LEU A 164 -5.71 15.91 13.72
C LEU A 164 -5.27 15.06 12.52
N LEU A 165 -6.06 14.11 12.02
CA LEU A 165 -5.64 13.26 10.90
C LEU A 165 -5.76 13.92 9.50
N GLY A 166 -5.67 15.25 9.39
CA GLY A 166 -5.82 15.98 8.12
C GLY A 166 -4.72 15.70 7.10
N ALA A 167 -3.55 15.23 7.54
CA ALA A 167 -2.43 14.84 6.67
C ALA A 167 -2.50 13.37 6.22
N LEU A 168 -3.45 12.57 6.72
CA LEU A 168 -3.53 11.15 6.42
C LEU A 168 -3.76 10.91 4.93
N ARG A 169 -2.91 10.09 4.32
CA ARG A 169 -2.94 9.67 2.91
C ARG A 169 -3.21 8.19 2.75
N GLU A 170 -2.75 7.37 3.67
CA GLU A 170 -2.92 5.93 3.62
C GLU A 170 -3.52 5.43 4.93
N LEU A 171 -4.61 4.69 4.82
CA LEU A 171 -5.26 4.03 5.94
C LEU A 171 -5.32 2.53 5.66
N GLY A 172 -4.69 1.75 6.54
CA GLY A 172 -4.71 0.29 6.50
C GLY A 172 -5.36 -0.29 7.76
N VAL A 173 -6.14 -1.34 7.59
CA VAL A 173 -6.53 -2.25 8.67
C VAL A 173 -6.13 -3.67 8.27
N SER A 174 -5.58 -4.42 9.23
CA SER A 174 -5.15 -5.80 9.01
C SER A 174 -6.24 -6.66 8.38
N ALA A 175 -5.84 -7.62 7.54
CA ALA A 175 -6.76 -8.56 6.88
C ALA A 175 -7.58 -9.43 7.85
N THR A 176 -7.13 -9.57 9.10
CA THR A 176 -7.87 -10.30 10.14
C THR A 176 -9.01 -9.51 10.74
N THR A 177 -9.05 -8.20 10.51
CA THR A 177 -10.00 -7.30 11.15
C THR A 177 -10.86 -6.64 10.08
N SER A 178 -12.17 -6.81 10.18
CA SER A 178 -13.09 -6.07 9.33
C SER A 178 -13.22 -4.64 9.87
N PHE A 179 -13.18 -3.65 8.98
CA PHE A 179 -13.78 -2.39 9.34
C PHE A 179 -15.25 -2.62 9.67
N THR A 180 -15.73 -1.92 10.68
CA THR A 180 -17.14 -1.91 11.04
C THR A 180 -17.78 -0.59 10.57
N PRO A 181 -19.10 -0.53 10.40
CA PRO A 181 -19.80 0.72 10.08
C PRO A 181 -19.49 1.87 11.05
N MET A 182 -19.22 1.55 12.32
CA MET A 182 -18.77 2.52 13.34
C MET A 182 -17.46 3.21 12.94
N LEU A 183 -16.53 2.49 12.32
CA LEU A 183 -15.26 3.05 11.86
C LEU A 183 -15.45 3.94 10.64
N ALA A 184 -16.35 3.55 9.75
CA ALA A 184 -16.72 4.39 8.62
C ALA A 184 -17.39 5.69 9.07
N GLU A 185 -18.24 5.61 10.10
CA GLU A 185 -18.82 6.80 10.73
C GLU A 185 -17.75 7.68 11.41
N ALA A 186 -16.82 7.08 12.15
CA ALA A 186 -15.71 7.82 12.77
C ALA A 186 -14.87 8.56 11.72
N LEU A 187 -14.51 7.89 10.62
CA LEU A 187 -13.74 8.49 9.53
C LEU A 187 -14.54 9.59 8.80
N GLY A 188 -15.84 9.39 8.60
CA GLY A 188 -16.74 10.38 8.00
C GLY A 188 -16.90 11.66 8.84
N ARG A 189 -16.79 11.54 10.18
CA ARG A 189 -16.78 12.69 11.11
C ARG A 189 -15.41 13.36 11.22
N GLY A 190 -14.34 12.60 11.01
CA GLY A 190 -12.96 13.06 11.11
C GLY A 190 -12.49 13.89 9.90
N ALA A 191 -11.28 14.45 10.04
CA ALA A 191 -10.63 15.24 8.97
C ALA A 191 -9.92 14.37 7.91
N ALA A 192 -9.71 13.09 8.19
CA ALA A 192 -8.97 12.19 7.32
C ALA A 192 -9.72 11.88 6.01
N ARG A 193 -9.00 11.99 4.89
CA ARG A 193 -9.45 11.59 3.55
C ARG A 193 -8.32 10.80 2.89
N PRO A 194 -8.22 9.48 3.18
CA PRO A 194 -7.10 8.70 2.69
C PRO A 194 -7.20 8.51 1.18
N ALA A 195 -6.11 8.78 0.47
CA ALA A 195 -5.95 8.48 -0.95
C ALA A 195 -5.74 6.96 -1.19
N ARG A 196 -5.33 6.21 -0.16
CA ARG A 196 -5.20 4.75 -0.19
C ARG A 196 -5.95 4.12 0.97
N LEU A 197 -6.80 3.15 0.66
CA LEU A 197 -7.52 2.35 1.64
C LEU A 197 -7.15 0.89 1.48
N GLN A 198 -6.70 0.26 2.57
CA GLN A 198 -6.33 -1.15 2.60
C GLN A 198 -7.02 -1.89 3.75
N GLY A 199 -7.50 -3.10 3.50
CA GLY A 199 -7.96 -4.01 4.56
C GLY A 199 -9.11 -4.92 4.16
N LYS A 200 -9.90 -5.33 5.15
CA LYS A 200 -11.17 -6.03 4.98
C LYS A 200 -12.33 -5.11 5.42
N LEU A 201 -13.33 -4.96 4.56
CA LEU A 201 -14.47 -4.05 4.58
C LEU A 201 -15.64 -4.94 4.24
N ASP A 202 -16.66 -4.90 5.07
CA ASP A 202 -17.94 -5.47 4.71
C ASP A 202 -18.76 -4.49 3.88
N LEU A 203 -19.84 -4.99 3.30
CA LEU A 203 -20.77 -4.21 2.48
C LEU A 203 -21.29 -2.97 3.22
N ALA A 204 -21.67 -3.11 4.49
CA ALA A 204 -22.23 -2.03 5.30
C ALA A 204 -21.22 -0.89 5.54
N THR A 205 -19.95 -1.22 5.71
CA THR A 205 -18.87 -0.25 5.85
C THR A 205 -18.65 0.51 4.55
N VAL A 206 -18.59 -0.17 3.41
CA VAL A 206 -18.43 0.50 2.11
C VAL A 206 -19.62 1.42 1.84
N GLN A 207 -20.85 0.98 2.11
CA GLN A 207 -22.05 1.82 2.02
C GLN A 207 -21.91 3.10 2.85
N THR A 208 -21.47 2.96 4.11
CA THR A 208 -21.25 4.10 4.99
C THR A 208 -20.18 5.05 4.42
N PHE A 209 -19.09 4.54 3.84
CA PHE A 209 -18.09 5.38 3.19
C PHE A 209 -18.62 6.14 1.97
N VAL A 210 -19.50 5.52 1.18
CA VAL A 210 -20.18 6.19 0.06
C VAL A 210 -21.09 7.31 0.56
N GLU A 211 -21.93 7.02 1.55
CA GLU A 211 -22.86 8.00 2.14
C GLU A 211 -22.16 9.20 2.78
N ARG A 212 -20.94 8.99 3.30
CA ARG A 212 -20.11 10.04 3.93
C ARG A 212 -19.10 10.68 3.00
N ASP A 213 -19.11 10.33 1.72
CA ASP A 213 -18.20 10.88 0.71
C ASP A 213 -16.70 10.73 1.08
N VAL A 214 -16.37 9.65 1.77
CA VAL A 214 -15.00 9.37 2.23
C VAL A 214 -14.11 8.94 1.05
N LEU A 215 -14.69 8.31 0.02
CA LEU A 215 -13.97 7.69 -1.08
C LEU A 215 -13.68 8.65 -2.25
N ARG A 216 -14.04 9.93 -2.15
CA ARG A 216 -13.92 10.89 -3.26
C ARG A 216 -12.50 10.98 -3.82
N ASP A 217 -11.54 11.12 -2.91
CA ASP A 217 -10.12 11.33 -3.25
C ASP A 217 -9.34 10.00 -3.31
N LEU A 218 -10.05 8.87 -3.33
CA LEU A 218 -9.43 7.56 -3.30
C LEU A 218 -8.75 7.24 -4.64
N THR A 219 -7.43 7.06 -4.56
CA THR A 219 -6.57 6.68 -5.70
C THR A 219 -6.26 5.19 -5.74
N VAL A 220 -6.19 4.55 -4.57
CA VAL A 220 -5.86 3.12 -4.42
C VAL A 220 -6.88 2.46 -3.50
N PHE A 221 -7.61 1.48 -4.05
CA PHE A 221 -8.48 0.60 -3.28
C PHE A 221 -7.89 -0.81 -3.27
N ASP A 222 -7.38 -1.27 -2.12
CA ASP A 222 -6.72 -2.56 -1.97
C ASP A 222 -7.43 -3.44 -0.94
N HIS A 223 -8.25 -4.35 -1.44
CA HIS A 223 -9.31 -4.90 -0.62
C HIS A 223 -9.56 -6.39 -0.83
N GLY A 224 -9.64 -7.14 0.27
CA GLY A 224 -9.97 -8.56 0.24
C GLY A 224 -11.41 -8.88 0.62
N TYR A 225 -11.93 -10.00 0.12
CA TYR A 225 -13.32 -10.44 0.31
C TYR A 225 -14.34 -9.52 -0.38
N VAL A 226 -14.09 -9.17 -1.63
CA VAL A 226 -15.01 -8.38 -2.45
C VAL A 226 -15.96 -9.31 -3.22
N ASP A 227 -17.25 -8.96 -3.22
CA ASP A 227 -18.29 -9.59 -4.03
C ASP A 227 -18.98 -8.58 -4.98
N ASP A 228 -19.88 -9.07 -5.82
CA ASP A 228 -20.65 -8.23 -6.74
C ASP A 228 -21.47 -7.14 -6.04
N GLN A 229 -22.02 -7.41 -4.84
CA GLN A 229 -22.82 -6.42 -4.11
C GLN A 229 -21.95 -5.25 -3.66
N LEU A 230 -20.75 -5.53 -3.15
CA LEU A 230 -19.78 -4.51 -2.77
C LEU A 230 -19.36 -3.69 -3.99
N LEU A 231 -19.11 -4.32 -5.14
CA LEU A 231 -18.77 -3.61 -6.38
C LEU A 231 -19.91 -2.68 -6.85
N VAL A 232 -21.17 -3.09 -6.71
CA VAL A 232 -22.34 -2.25 -7.02
C VAL A 232 -22.41 -1.03 -6.10
N VAL A 233 -22.16 -1.21 -4.79
CA VAL A 233 -22.10 -0.08 -3.86
C VAL A 233 -20.92 0.84 -4.19
N LEU A 234 -19.75 0.27 -4.45
CA LEU A 234 -18.55 1.02 -4.81
C LEU A 234 -18.74 1.82 -6.11
N ALA A 235 -19.50 1.28 -7.06
CA ALA A 235 -19.89 1.97 -8.28
C ALA A 235 -20.78 3.21 -8.07
N ALA A 236 -21.48 3.30 -6.93
CA ALA A 236 -22.24 4.49 -6.57
C ALA A 236 -21.35 5.62 -6.03
N ALA A 237 -20.11 5.32 -5.63
CA ALA A 237 -19.18 6.30 -5.06
C ALA A 237 -18.57 7.24 -6.12
N PRO A 238 -18.26 8.50 -5.77
CA PRO A 238 -17.59 9.45 -6.66
C PRO A 238 -16.07 9.20 -6.72
N LEU A 239 -15.66 8.03 -7.21
CA LEU A 239 -14.27 7.60 -7.33
C LEU A 239 -13.56 8.27 -8.51
N THR A 240 -13.45 9.60 -8.50
CA THR A 240 -12.93 10.35 -9.66
C THR A 240 -11.44 10.14 -9.89
N GLU A 241 -10.71 9.87 -8.80
CA GLU A 241 -9.25 9.73 -8.77
C GLU A 241 -8.75 8.30 -8.71
N LEU A 242 -9.62 7.28 -8.76
CA LEU A 242 -9.22 5.88 -8.63
C LEU A 242 -8.31 5.47 -9.80
N ARG A 243 -7.07 5.06 -9.48
CA ARG A 243 -6.05 4.58 -10.44
C ARG A 243 -5.70 3.12 -10.23
N THR A 244 -5.73 2.64 -8.99
CA THR A 244 -5.36 1.27 -8.63
C THR A 244 -6.52 0.57 -7.94
N LEU A 245 -6.91 -0.58 -8.47
CA LEU A 245 -7.93 -1.43 -7.89
C LEU A 245 -7.38 -2.84 -7.67
N THR A 246 -7.35 -3.30 -6.43
CA THR A 246 -6.92 -4.64 -6.06
C THR A 246 -8.08 -5.35 -5.36
N LEU A 247 -8.55 -6.43 -5.98
CA LEU A 247 -9.68 -7.25 -5.54
C LEU A 247 -9.16 -8.64 -5.18
N TRP A 248 -9.23 -8.99 -3.90
CA TRP A 248 -8.86 -10.33 -3.42
C TRP A 248 -10.12 -11.13 -3.06
N ALA A 249 -10.10 -12.44 -3.33
CA ALA A 249 -11.20 -13.41 -3.16
C ALA A 249 -12.34 -13.30 -4.20
N PRO A 250 -12.06 -13.64 -5.47
CA PRO A 250 -12.89 -13.31 -6.62
C PRO A 250 -13.93 -14.39 -6.90
N ALA A 251 -14.02 -15.45 -6.10
CA ALA A 251 -15.06 -16.47 -6.23
C ALA A 251 -16.49 -15.90 -6.16
N LEU A 252 -16.62 -14.67 -5.66
CA LEU A 252 -17.87 -13.93 -5.52
C LEU A 252 -18.00 -12.76 -6.52
N ILE A 253 -17.02 -12.59 -7.41
CA ILE A 253 -16.98 -11.52 -8.41
C ILE A 253 -17.31 -12.12 -9.78
N THR A 254 -18.38 -11.63 -10.39
CA THR A 254 -18.77 -11.96 -11.75
C THR A 254 -18.52 -10.79 -12.69
N GLY A 255 -18.75 -10.99 -13.99
CA GLY A 255 -18.77 -9.89 -14.95
C GLY A 255 -19.76 -8.78 -14.57
N SER A 256 -20.89 -9.13 -13.94
CA SER A 256 -21.92 -8.15 -13.56
C SER A 256 -21.41 -7.14 -12.52
N GLY A 257 -20.67 -7.60 -11.50
CA GLY A 257 -20.08 -6.71 -10.50
C GLY A 257 -19.05 -5.76 -11.11
N LEU A 258 -18.20 -6.24 -12.02
CA LEU A 258 -17.23 -5.38 -12.71
C LEU A 258 -17.91 -4.39 -13.66
N LEU A 259 -18.94 -4.82 -14.39
CA LEU A 259 -19.73 -3.93 -15.25
C LEU A 259 -20.37 -2.79 -14.46
N ALA A 260 -20.72 -3.01 -13.17
CA ALA A 260 -21.26 -1.96 -12.32
C ALA A 260 -20.28 -0.78 -12.15
N LEU A 261 -18.97 -1.05 -12.05
CA LEU A 261 -17.94 0.00 -11.98
C LEU A 261 -17.90 0.86 -13.25
N GLY A 262 -18.28 0.28 -14.39
CA GLY A 262 -18.55 0.97 -15.64
C GLY A 262 -17.36 1.80 -16.14
N PRO A 263 -17.57 3.09 -16.51
CA PRO A 263 -16.51 3.94 -17.05
C PRO A 263 -15.30 4.16 -16.13
N ARG A 264 -15.41 3.86 -14.83
CA ARG A 264 -14.31 4.03 -13.87
C ARG A 264 -13.15 3.08 -14.17
N LEU A 265 -13.45 1.88 -14.66
CA LEU A 265 -12.43 0.91 -15.08
C LEU A 265 -11.57 1.43 -16.23
N ALA A 266 -12.11 2.30 -17.10
CA ALA A 266 -11.36 2.87 -18.22
C ALA A 266 -10.22 3.82 -17.78
N ARG A 267 -10.24 4.29 -16.52
CA ARG A 267 -9.23 5.20 -15.95
C ARG A 267 -8.18 4.49 -15.09
N LEU A 268 -8.36 3.20 -14.83
CA LEU A 268 -7.43 2.44 -14.02
C LEU A 268 -6.09 2.30 -14.75
N GLU A 269 -5.03 2.52 -13.99
CA GLU A 269 -3.65 2.29 -14.40
C GLU A 269 -3.19 0.91 -13.94
N ALA A 270 -3.73 0.43 -12.81
CA ALA A 270 -3.44 -0.89 -12.26
C ALA A 270 -4.72 -1.61 -11.82
N LEU A 271 -4.85 -2.88 -12.23
CA LEU A 271 -5.92 -3.76 -11.82
C LEU A 271 -5.36 -5.11 -11.39
N THR A 272 -5.73 -5.54 -10.19
CA THR A 272 -5.41 -6.86 -9.66
C THR A 272 -6.70 -7.57 -9.28
N ILE A 273 -6.93 -8.76 -9.83
CA ILE A 273 -8.03 -9.66 -9.45
C ILE A 273 -7.44 -11.03 -9.17
N THR A 274 -7.38 -11.43 -7.91
CA THR A 274 -6.71 -12.69 -7.52
C THR A 274 -7.45 -13.45 -6.44
N SER A 275 -7.48 -14.78 -6.56
CA SER A 275 -8.03 -15.68 -5.54
C SER A 275 -7.01 -16.04 -4.48
N LEU A 276 -7.40 -15.81 -3.22
CA LEU A 276 -6.71 -16.31 -2.04
C LEU A 276 -6.98 -17.80 -1.77
N ALA A 277 -8.12 -18.30 -2.26
CA ALA A 277 -8.51 -19.69 -2.07
C ALA A 277 -7.73 -20.56 -3.05
N GLY A 278 -6.88 -21.43 -2.51
CA GLY A 278 -6.23 -22.48 -3.26
C GLY A 278 -7.27 -23.27 -4.08
N ASP A 279 -7.11 -23.19 -5.39
CA ASP A 279 -7.41 -24.24 -6.39
C ASP A 279 -8.87 -24.51 -6.73
N THR A 280 -9.85 -24.03 -5.95
CA THR A 280 -11.24 -24.44 -6.14
C THR A 280 -12.14 -23.45 -6.85
N TYR A 281 -11.75 -22.17 -6.98
CA TYR A 281 -12.62 -21.15 -7.59
C TYR A 281 -11.96 -20.54 -8.81
N LEU A 282 -12.47 -20.93 -9.98
CA LEU A 282 -12.20 -20.25 -11.24
C LEU A 282 -13.11 -19.03 -11.37
N LEU A 283 -12.53 -17.91 -11.75
CA LEU A 283 -13.24 -16.76 -12.26
C LEU A 283 -14.01 -17.15 -13.52
N ASP A 284 -15.26 -16.71 -13.58
CA ASP A 284 -16.10 -16.93 -14.75
C ASP A 284 -15.65 -16.06 -15.93
N ARG A 285 -15.87 -16.57 -17.14
CA ARG A 285 -15.57 -15.88 -18.40
C ARG A 285 -16.22 -14.50 -18.50
N SER A 286 -17.37 -14.30 -17.85
CA SER A 286 -18.05 -13.00 -17.78
C SER A 286 -17.15 -11.87 -17.24
N VAL A 287 -16.15 -12.18 -16.40
CA VAL A 287 -15.16 -11.19 -15.94
C VAL A 287 -14.32 -10.66 -17.11
N ILE A 288 -13.87 -11.51 -18.02
CA ILE A 288 -13.08 -11.09 -19.19
C ILE A 288 -13.94 -10.26 -20.14
N ASP A 289 -15.19 -10.67 -20.34
CA ASP A 289 -16.14 -9.93 -21.17
C ASP A 289 -16.40 -8.53 -20.59
N ALA A 290 -16.55 -8.43 -19.25
CA ALA A 290 -16.67 -7.15 -18.55
C ALA A 290 -15.43 -6.27 -18.70
N LEU A 291 -14.23 -6.83 -18.52
CA LEU A 291 -12.97 -6.10 -18.70
C LEU A 291 -12.83 -5.57 -20.14
N THR A 292 -13.16 -6.40 -21.13
CA THR A 292 -13.13 -6.04 -22.55
C THR A 292 -14.13 -4.93 -22.86
N THR A 293 -15.28 -4.94 -22.21
CA THR A 293 -16.31 -3.92 -22.36
C THR A 293 -15.91 -2.59 -21.73
N CYS A 294 -15.34 -2.61 -20.52
CA CYS A 294 -15.11 -1.40 -19.74
C CYS A 294 -13.74 -0.75 -19.95
N ILE A 295 -12.72 -1.51 -20.38
CA ILE A 295 -11.33 -1.02 -20.50
C ILE A 295 -11.01 -0.77 -21.97
N THR A 296 -11.41 0.41 -22.47
CA THR A 296 -11.29 0.77 -23.89
C THR A 296 -10.22 1.84 -24.18
N GLY A 297 -9.65 2.47 -23.15
CA GLY A 297 -8.77 3.65 -23.28
C GLY A 297 -7.25 3.37 -23.22
N GLY A 298 -6.83 2.12 -23.01
CA GLY A 298 -5.41 1.78 -22.91
C GLY A 298 -4.65 2.44 -21.74
N ALA A 299 -5.36 2.96 -20.73
CA ALA A 299 -4.77 3.52 -19.52
C ALA A 299 -4.14 2.44 -18.63
N LEU A 300 -4.71 1.23 -18.65
CA LEU A 300 -4.24 0.10 -17.85
C LEU A 300 -2.82 -0.30 -18.25
N ARG A 301 -1.87 -0.12 -17.34
CA ARG A 301 -0.45 -0.50 -17.49
C ARG A 301 -0.15 -1.80 -16.77
N ASP A 302 -0.82 -2.05 -15.65
CA ASP A 302 -0.56 -3.20 -14.79
C ASP A 302 -1.80 -4.06 -14.66
N LEU A 303 -1.68 -5.31 -15.05
CA LEU A 303 -2.75 -6.29 -14.96
C LEU A 303 -2.26 -7.54 -14.25
N VAL A 304 -2.87 -7.84 -13.11
CA VAL A 304 -2.64 -9.08 -12.37
C VAL A 304 -3.94 -9.85 -12.31
N LEU A 305 -3.95 -11.05 -12.89
CA LEU A 305 -5.12 -11.91 -12.95
C LEU A 305 -4.78 -13.32 -12.46
N GLY A 306 -5.60 -13.87 -11.56
CA GLY A 306 -5.42 -15.22 -11.05
C GLY A 306 -6.73 -15.98 -10.95
N GLY A 307 -6.69 -17.27 -11.24
CA GLY A 307 -7.85 -18.16 -11.14
C GLY A 307 -8.67 -18.23 -12.43
N PHE A 308 -8.06 -18.18 -13.61
CA PHE A 308 -8.78 -18.35 -14.88
C PHE A 308 -8.47 -19.70 -15.51
N SER A 309 -9.37 -20.20 -16.35
CA SER A 309 -9.09 -21.38 -17.18
C SER A 309 -8.11 -21.03 -18.31
N GLU A 310 -7.52 -22.04 -18.94
CA GLU A 310 -6.69 -21.85 -20.14
C GLU A 310 -7.46 -21.11 -21.25
N HIS A 311 -8.71 -21.52 -21.50
CA HIS A 311 -9.55 -20.94 -22.54
C HIS A 311 -9.83 -19.46 -22.29
N ASP A 312 -10.08 -19.09 -21.04
CA ASP A 312 -10.30 -17.71 -20.63
C ASP A 312 -9.04 -16.87 -20.81
N LEU A 313 -7.88 -17.39 -20.40
CA LEU A 313 -6.61 -16.69 -20.59
C LEU A 313 -6.26 -16.49 -22.07
N ILE A 314 -6.59 -17.46 -22.95
CA ILE A 314 -6.44 -17.29 -24.40
C ILE A 314 -7.32 -16.12 -24.88
N ALA A 315 -8.60 -16.09 -24.47
CA ALA A 315 -9.51 -14.99 -24.83
C ALA A 315 -9.00 -13.63 -24.31
N LEU A 316 -8.45 -13.58 -23.10
CA LEU A 316 -7.84 -12.38 -22.54
C LEU A 316 -6.63 -11.90 -23.36
N VAL A 317 -5.71 -12.79 -23.72
CA VAL A 317 -4.47 -12.35 -24.42
C VAL A 317 -4.74 -11.88 -25.85
N GLU A 318 -5.86 -12.31 -26.42
CA GLU A 318 -6.37 -11.83 -27.71
C GLU A 318 -7.24 -10.57 -27.57
N SER A 319 -7.61 -10.17 -26.35
CA SER A 319 -8.49 -9.03 -26.08
C SER A 319 -7.77 -7.67 -26.17
N PRO A 320 -8.46 -6.62 -26.66
CA PRO A 320 -7.98 -5.23 -26.63
C PRO A 320 -7.61 -4.68 -25.25
N VAL A 321 -8.03 -5.34 -24.16
CA VAL A 321 -7.61 -4.97 -22.79
C VAL A 321 -6.09 -4.89 -22.68
N LEU A 322 -5.35 -5.74 -23.40
CA LEU A 322 -3.88 -5.75 -23.38
C LEU A 322 -3.23 -4.61 -24.18
N ALA A 323 -3.99 -3.81 -24.94
CA ALA A 323 -3.43 -2.75 -25.78
C ALA A 323 -2.67 -1.66 -24.99
N GLY A 324 -2.93 -1.51 -23.69
CA GLY A 324 -2.22 -0.60 -22.80
C GLY A 324 -1.20 -1.24 -21.88
N VAL A 325 -1.23 -2.58 -21.72
CA VAL A 325 -0.60 -3.28 -20.60
C VAL A 325 0.90 -3.42 -20.82
N GLU A 326 1.68 -2.97 -19.84
CA GLU A 326 3.14 -3.06 -19.82
C GLU A 326 3.64 -4.15 -18.87
N ARG A 327 2.91 -4.41 -17.78
CA ARG A 327 3.22 -5.47 -16.81
C ARG A 327 2.01 -6.40 -16.68
N LEU A 328 2.19 -7.63 -17.12
CA LEU A 328 1.17 -8.67 -17.03
C LEU A 328 1.63 -9.74 -16.04
N ARG A 329 0.82 -10.02 -15.03
CA ARG A 329 1.01 -11.15 -14.14
C ARG A 329 -0.17 -12.10 -14.25
N LEU A 330 0.11 -13.32 -14.68
CA LEU A 330 -0.89 -14.37 -14.79
C LEU A 330 -0.66 -15.40 -13.70
N GLY A 331 -1.73 -15.72 -13.00
CA GLY A 331 -1.79 -16.77 -12.01
C GLY A 331 -1.87 -18.15 -12.66
N ARG A 332 -2.52 -19.08 -11.95
CA ARG A 332 -2.86 -20.41 -12.47
C ARG A 332 -3.65 -20.33 -13.78
N GLY A 333 -3.47 -21.35 -14.62
CA GLY A 333 -4.10 -21.47 -15.94
C GLY A 333 -3.16 -21.12 -17.09
N PHE A 334 -1.98 -20.53 -16.82
CA PHE A 334 -1.00 -20.26 -17.87
C PHE A 334 -0.39 -21.58 -18.37
N THR A 335 -0.64 -21.93 -19.63
CA THR A 335 -0.11 -23.11 -20.29
C THR A 335 0.73 -22.73 -21.51
N VAL A 336 1.30 -23.74 -22.18
CA VAL A 336 1.97 -23.60 -23.49
C VAL A 336 1.06 -22.87 -24.49
N GLU A 337 -0.24 -23.17 -24.46
CA GLU A 337 -1.20 -22.68 -25.43
C GLU A 337 -1.54 -21.21 -25.20
N VAL A 338 -1.64 -20.79 -23.93
CA VAL A 338 -1.70 -19.37 -23.54
C VAL A 338 -0.42 -18.64 -23.97
N GLY A 339 0.75 -19.24 -23.75
CA GLY A 339 2.04 -18.66 -24.17
C GLY A 339 2.11 -18.45 -25.69
N ARG A 340 1.66 -19.44 -26.48
CA ARG A 340 1.57 -19.34 -27.94
C ARG A 340 0.55 -18.28 -28.39
N ALA A 341 -0.60 -18.18 -27.72
CA ALA A 341 -1.60 -17.15 -28.01
C ALA A 341 -1.03 -15.75 -27.71
N LEU A 342 -0.37 -15.56 -26.56
CA LEU A 342 0.29 -14.31 -26.20
C LEU A 342 1.41 -13.94 -27.19
N ALA A 343 2.20 -14.91 -27.63
CA ALA A 343 3.24 -14.71 -28.64
C ALA A 343 2.67 -14.30 -30.01
N ARG A 344 1.40 -14.63 -30.31
CA ARG A 344 0.70 -14.18 -31.54
C ARG A 344 -0.11 -12.91 -31.34
N SER A 345 -0.41 -12.53 -30.09
CA SER A 345 -1.23 -11.36 -29.78
C SER A 345 -0.69 -10.09 -30.45
N PRO A 346 -1.55 -9.25 -31.04
CA PRO A 346 -1.14 -7.97 -31.63
C PRO A 346 -0.74 -6.93 -30.56
N TYR A 347 -1.12 -7.16 -29.30
CA TYR A 347 -0.89 -6.22 -28.20
C TYR A 347 0.42 -6.48 -27.44
N ARG A 348 1.14 -7.56 -27.76
CA ARG A 348 2.37 -7.95 -27.05
C ARG A 348 3.51 -6.94 -27.11
N SER A 349 3.52 -6.07 -28.12
CA SER A 349 4.61 -5.11 -28.38
C SER A 349 4.82 -4.08 -27.27
N ARG A 350 3.80 -3.87 -26.41
CA ARG A 350 3.90 -2.99 -25.24
C ARG A 350 4.27 -3.73 -23.96
N LEU A 351 4.19 -5.06 -23.95
CA LEU A 351 4.47 -5.84 -22.76
C LEU A 351 5.97 -5.82 -22.46
N ARG A 352 6.34 -5.29 -21.29
CA ARG A 352 7.74 -5.17 -20.83
C ARG A 352 8.09 -6.24 -19.80
N SER A 353 7.10 -6.63 -19.01
CA SER A 353 7.27 -7.62 -17.93
C SER A 353 6.14 -8.64 -17.99
N LEU A 354 6.50 -9.91 -18.04
CA LEU A 354 5.58 -11.03 -17.86
C LEU A 354 5.97 -11.81 -16.61
N ALA A 355 5.05 -11.89 -15.66
CA ALA A 355 5.19 -12.72 -14.48
C ALA A 355 4.19 -13.87 -14.53
N ILE A 356 4.67 -15.10 -14.35
CA ILE A 356 3.82 -16.28 -14.28
C ILE A 356 4.02 -16.96 -12.92
N HIS A 357 2.92 -17.21 -12.21
CA HIS A 357 2.92 -18.10 -11.07
C HIS A 357 2.82 -19.53 -11.61
N HIS A 358 3.86 -20.35 -11.38
CA HIS A 358 4.05 -21.79 -11.76
C HIS A 358 5.13 -22.09 -12.81
N GLU A 359 5.73 -23.28 -12.67
CA GLU A 359 6.76 -23.86 -13.53
C GLU A 359 6.18 -24.24 -14.90
N VAL A 360 6.16 -23.29 -15.83
CA VAL A 360 5.94 -23.60 -17.25
C VAL A 360 7.28 -23.57 -17.96
N ALA A 361 7.53 -24.55 -18.83
CA ALA A 361 8.76 -24.70 -19.64
C ALA A 361 9.14 -23.40 -20.38
N ASP A 362 10.42 -23.24 -20.74
CA ASP A 362 10.94 -22.02 -21.39
C ASP A 362 10.20 -21.70 -22.70
N PHE A 363 9.58 -20.52 -22.76
CA PHE A 363 8.99 -19.97 -23.98
C PHE A 363 9.74 -18.69 -24.38
N PRO A 364 10.26 -18.60 -25.61
CA PRO A 364 10.87 -17.37 -26.08
C PRO A 364 9.79 -16.31 -26.34
N LEU A 365 9.82 -15.23 -25.57
CA LEU A 365 9.16 -13.97 -25.92
C LEU A 365 10.26 -12.92 -26.11
N ASP A 366 10.60 -12.66 -27.36
CA ASP A 366 11.66 -11.70 -27.70
C ASP A 366 11.37 -10.32 -27.10
N GLY A 367 12.33 -9.81 -26.31
CA GLY A 367 12.23 -8.49 -25.69
C GLY A 367 11.36 -8.40 -24.42
N VAL A 368 10.75 -9.50 -23.95
CA VAL A 368 9.94 -9.51 -22.72
C VAL A 368 10.73 -10.12 -21.57
N ARG A 369 10.80 -9.42 -20.43
CA ARG A 369 11.39 -10.00 -19.22
C ARG A 369 10.41 -10.99 -18.61
N ILE A 370 10.76 -12.27 -18.63
CA ILE A 370 9.98 -13.33 -17.98
C ILE A 370 10.54 -13.54 -16.58
N THR A 371 9.69 -13.35 -15.57
CA THR A 371 10.03 -13.68 -14.17
C THR A 371 9.14 -14.82 -13.71
N ARG A 372 9.75 -15.92 -13.27
CA ARG A 372 9.04 -17.07 -12.67
C ARG A 372 8.97 -16.89 -11.16
N PHE A 373 7.80 -17.14 -10.59
CA PHE A 373 7.59 -17.11 -9.14
C PHE A 373 7.09 -18.47 -8.66
N GLY A 374 7.69 -19.00 -7.58
CA GLY A 374 7.17 -20.18 -6.87
C GLY A 374 7.96 -21.49 -7.00
N ALA A 375 9.16 -21.50 -7.59
CA ALA A 375 10.06 -22.64 -7.42
C ALA A 375 10.53 -22.66 -5.96
N LYS A 376 9.97 -23.56 -5.15
CA LYS A 376 10.69 -23.98 -3.94
C LYS A 376 11.89 -24.76 -4.47
N ASP A 377 13.10 -24.23 -4.31
CA ASP A 377 14.31 -25.02 -4.42
C ASP A 377 14.11 -26.28 -3.55
N LYS A 378 13.91 -27.41 -4.20
CA LYS A 378 13.76 -28.72 -3.55
C LYS A 378 15.09 -29.43 -3.51
#